data_AF-A0A9Q2ZSX4-F1
#
_entry.id   AF-A0A9Q2ZSX4-F1
#
_cell.length_a   1.000
_cell.length_b   1.000
_cell.length_c   1.000
_cell.angle_alpha   90.00
_cell.angle_beta   90.00
_cell.angle_gamma   90.00
#
_symmetry.space_group_name_H-M   'P 1'
#
loop_
_entity.id
_entity.type
_entity.pdbx_description
1 polymer ?
#
loop_
_entity_poly.entity_id
_entity_poly.type
_entity_poly.pdbx_seq_one_letter_code
_entity_poly.pdbx_strand_id
1 'polypeptide(L)'
;MSSGDITRYVVTVNIHEASLTELNELNNAFTRANFLLTLTDDEGNIHDLGSLAFGLISPLSQEEVKALASSLVESVTDKATEIDVDSWENWHKKEQ
;
A
#
# COMPACT_ATOMS: atom_id res chain seq x y z
N MET A 1 -12.37 7.80 -24.04
CA MET A 1 -11.68 8.05 -22.77
C MET A 1 -12.26 7.06 -21.76
N SER A 2 -11.66 5.89 -21.56
CA SER A 2 -12.05 5.05 -20.42
C SER A 2 -11.37 5.66 -19.20
N SER A 3 -12.12 6.41 -18.40
CA SER A 3 -11.77 6.58 -16.99
C SER A 3 -11.68 5.18 -16.41
N GLY A 4 -10.47 4.67 -16.17
CA GLY A 4 -10.30 3.40 -15.48
C GLY A 4 -11.04 3.49 -14.15
N ASP A 5 -11.82 2.47 -13.82
CA ASP A 5 -12.56 2.43 -12.56
C ASP A 5 -11.59 2.68 -11.40
N ILE A 6 -11.88 3.69 -10.58
CA ILE A 6 -11.04 4.04 -9.44
C ILE A 6 -11.17 2.90 -8.43
N THR A 7 -10.05 2.23 -8.16
CA THR A 7 -9.99 1.09 -7.25
C THR A 7 -9.26 1.49 -5.96
N ARG A 8 -9.71 0.94 -4.82
CA ARG A 8 -8.99 1.04 -3.54
C ARG A 8 -8.12 -0.20 -3.41
N TYR A 9 -6.80 -0.01 -3.35
CA TYR A 9 -5.83 -1.07 -3.15
C TYR A 9 -5.25 -1.02 -1.74
N VAL A 10 -4.86 -2.19 -1.23
CA VAL A 10 -4.00 -2.33 -0.06
C VAL A 10 -2.71 -3.01 -0.52
N VAL A 11 -1.60 -2.36 -0.22
CA VAL A 11 -0.24 -2.84 -0.51
C VAL A 11 0.39 -3.29 0.79
N THR A 12 0.83 -4.54 0.86
CA THR A 12 1.54 -5.10 2.02
C THR A 12 2.99 -5.36 1.65
N VAL A 13 3.90 -4.81 2.45
CA VAL A 13 5.35 -4.91 2.25
C VAL A 13 5.92 -5.98 3.19
N ASN A 14 6.40 -7.09 2.63
CA ASN A 14 6.85 -8.24 3.42
C ASN A 14 8.35 -8.15 3.76
N ILE A 15 8.69 -7.45 4.85
CA ILE A 15 10.08 -7.34 5.35
C ILE A 15 10.20 -8.02 6.71
N HIS A 16 11.09 -9.01 6.82
CA HIS A 16 11.30 -9.77 8.06
C HIS A 16 12.18 -9.03 9.08
N GLU A 17 13.12 -8.20 8.64
CA GLU A 17 14.08 -7.50 9.51
C GLU A 17 14.31 -6.06 9.02
N ALA A 18 13.40 -5.16 9.37
CA ALA A 18 13.56 -3.72 9.15
C ALA A 18 13.89 -3.01 10.47
N SER A 19 14.90 -2.14 10.45
CA SER A 19 15.17 -1.20 11.53
C SER A 19 14.04 -0.17 11.68
N LEU A 20 13.90 0.42 12.87
CA LEU A 20 12.93 1.51 13.09
C LEU A 20 13.15 2.69 12.13
N THR A 21 14.40 2.94 11.73
CA THR A 21 14.73 3.96 10.73
C THR A 21 14.19 3.61 9.35
N GLU A 22 14.38 2.36 8.89
CA GLU A 22 13.82 1.90 7.60
C GLU A 22 12.29 1.95 7.62
N LEU A 23 11.65 1.53 8.71
CA LEU A 23 10.18 1.60 8.85
C LEU A 23 9.67 3.06 8.74
N ASN A 24 10.36 4.00 9.38
CA ASN A 24 10.01 5.42 9.31
C ASN A 24 10.21 5.98 7.89
N GLU A 25 11.31 5.63 7.23
CA GLU A 25 11.57 6.07 5.86
C GLU A 25 10.60 5.46 4.85
N LEU A 26 10.17 4.21 5.04
CA LEU A 26 9.12 3.58 4.24
C LEU A 26 7.80 4.35 4.40
N ASN A 27 7.36 4.60 5.63
CA ASN A 27 6.15 5.39 5.89
C ASN A 27 6.23 6.78 5.22
N ASN A 28 7.38 7.45 5.32
CA ASN A 28 7.61 8.73 4.69
C ASN A 28 7.57 8.64 3.15
N ALA A 29 8.19 7.63 2.55
CA ALA A 29 8.22 7.43 1.10
C ALA A 29 6.82 7.16 0.54
N PHE A 30 6.06 6.27 1.17
CA PHE A 30 4.69 5.95 0.79
C PHE A 30 3.76 7.14 0.95
N THR A 31 3.83 7.86 2.09
CA THR A 31 3.02 9.07 2.31
C THR A 31 3.31 10.16 1.27
N ARG A 32 4.59 10.38 0.92
CA ARG A 32 4.96 11.32 -0.16
C ARG A 32 4.46 10.91 -1.54
N ALA A 33 4.26 9.61 -1.76
CA ALA A 33 3.69 9.04 -2.97
C ALA A 33 2.15 8.93 -2.93
N ASN A 34 1.49 9.64 -1.99
CA ASN A 34 0.04 9.69 -1.82
C ASN A 34 -0.61 8.36 -1.38
N PHE A 35 0.18 7.42 -0.83
CA PHE A 35 -0.40 6.29 -0.14
C PHE A 35 -0.92 6.71 1.24
N LEU A 36 -1.90 5.95 1.73
CA LEU A 36 -2.63 6.19 2.96
C LEU A 36 -2.28 5.13 4.00
N LEU A 37 -2.28 5.50 5.28
CA LEU A 37 -2.14 4.55 6.40
C LEU A 37 -3.50 4.01 6.88
N THR A 38 -4.58 4.66 6.44
CA THR A 38 -5.95 4.29 6.74
C THR A 38 -6.79 4.31 5.48
N LEU A 39 -7.83 3.48 5.45
CA LEU A 39 -8.86 3.55 4.42
C LEU A 39 -10.22 3.74 5.06
N THR A 40 -11.09 4.47 4.36
CA THR A 40 -12.47 4.68 4.78
C THR A 40 -13.37 3.75 3.97
N ASP A 41 -14.21 2.98 4.66
CA ASP A 41 -15.22 2.15 3.99
C ASP A 41 -16.38 2.99 3.44
N ASP A 42 -17.31 2.33 2.74
CA ASP A 42 -18.46 3.01 2.14
C ASP A 42 -19.48 3.53 3.17
N GLU A 43 -19.39 3.09 4.43
CA GLU A 43 -20.22 3.57 5.54
C GLU A 43 -19.58 4.78 6.26
N GLY A 44 -18.33 5.13 5.91
CA GLY A 44 -17.59 6.22 6.51
C GLY A 44 -16.72 5.83 7.71
N ASN A 45 -16.59 4.55 8.02
CA ASN A 45 -15.72 4.10 9.11
C ASN A 45 -14.26 4.09 8.64
N ILE A 46 -13.36 4.58 9.49
CA ILE A 46 -11.92 4.61 9.24
C ILE A 46 -11.32 3.31 9.78
N HIS A 47 -10.56 2.63 8.92
CA HIS A 47 -9.84 1.40 9.23
C HIS A 47 -8.34 1.66 9.18
N ASP A 48 -7.64 1.27 10.24
CA ASP A 48 -6.18 1.23 10.28
C ASP A 48 -5.70 0.01 9.48
N LEU A 49 -4.69 0.20 8.63
CA LEU A 49 -4.17 -0.87 7.78
C LEU A 49 -3.10 -1.73 8.48
N GLY A 50 -2.55 -1.25 9.60
CA GLY A 50 -1.44 -1.88 10.30
C GLY A 50 -0.07 -1.55 9.74
N SER A 51 0.95 -2.08 10.39
CA SER A 51 2.35 -1.87 10.02
C SER A 51 2.64 -2.45 8.62
N LEU A 52 3.40 -1.70 7.82
CA LEU A 52 3.84 -2.11 6.48
C LEU A 52 2.69 -2.36 5.48
N ALA A 53 1.49 -1.85 5.79
CA ALA A 53 0.34 -1.86 4.90
C ALA A 53 -0.05 -0.44 4.51
N PHE A 54 -0.29 -0.22 3.22
CA PHE A 54 -0.51 1.10 2.64
C PHE A 54 -1.65 1.09 1.65
N GLY A 55 -2.61 1.99 1.83
CA GLY A 55 -3.76 2.16 0.96
C GLY A 55 -3.44 3.05 -0.24
N LEU A 56 -3.99 2.74 -1.41
CA LEU A 56 -3.93 3.62 -2.58
C LEU A 56 -5.27 3.64 -3.32
N ILE A 57 -5.81 4.82 -3.54
CA ILE A 57 -7.03 5.02 -4.34
C ILE A 57 -6.60 5.52 -5.71
N SER A 58 -6.73 4.69 -6.74
CA SER A 58 -6.10 4.95 -8.02
C SER A 58 -6.81 4.27 -9.20
N PRO A 59 -6.78 4.87 -10.41
CA PRO A 59 -7.20 4.19 -11.64
C PRO A 59 -6.13 3.24 -12.21
N LEU A 60 -4.95 3.16 -11.58
CA LEU A 60 -3.88 2.24 -11.99
C LEU A 60 -4.32 0.78 -11.84
N SER A 61 -3.78 -0.08 -12.70
CA SER A 61 -3.91 -1.53 -12.55
C SER A 61 -3.12 -2.03 -11.33
N GLN A 62 -3.50 -3.21 -10.82
CA GLN A 62 -2.81 -3.86 -9.70
C GLN A 62 -1.31 -4.07 -9.98
N GLU A 63 -0.93 -4.37 -11.22
CA GLU A 63 0.48 -4.52 -11.64
C GLU A 63 1.25 -3.20 -11.57
N GLU A 64 0.65 -2.10 -12.03
CA GLU A 64 1.25 -0.76 -11.95
C GLU A 64 1.39 -0.29 -10.50
N VAL A 65 0.40 -0.58 -9.64
CA VAL A 65 0.48 -0.31 -8.20
C VAL A 65 1.61 -1.11 -7.55
N LYS A 66 1.73 -2.40 -7.89
CA LYS A 66 2.82 -3.24 -7.41
C LYS A 66 4.19 -2.69 -7.84
N ALA A 67 4.34 -2.33 -9.12
CA ALA A 67 5.58 -1.76 -9.63
C ALA A 67 5.95 -0.44 -8.93
N LEU A 68 4.97 0.45 -8.70
CA LEU A 68 5.17 1.70 -7.96
C LEU A 68 5.65 1.42 -6.52
N ALA A 69 4.94 0.55 -5.81
CA ALA A 69 5.30 0.20 -4.44
C ALA A 69 6.69 -0.46 -4.36
N SER A 70 7.03 -1.35 -5.31
CA SER A 70 8.35 -1.99 -5.37
C SER A 70 9.46 -0.95 -5.54
N SER A 71 9.28 0.03 -6.42
CA SER A 71 10.25 1.10 -6.61
C SER A 71 10.43 1.96 -5.35
N LEU A 72 9.37 2.21 -4.58
CA LEU A 72 9.46 2.96 -3.32
C LEU A 72 10.23 2.17 -2.26
N VAL A 73 9.92 0.88 -2.09
CA VAL A 73 10.61 0.03 -1.11
C VAL A 73 12.09 -0.13 -1.45
N GLU A 74 12.42 -0.36 -2.71
CA GLU A 74 13.81 -0.46 -3.15
C GLU A 74 14.58 0.84 -2.92
N SER A 75 13.95 2.00 -3.12
CA SER A 75 14.59 3.32 -2.88
C SER A 75 14.93 3.60 -1.41
N VAL A 76 14.31 2.88 -0.47
CA VAL A 76 14.53 3.04 0.97
C VAL A 76 15.42 1.94 1.54
N THR A 77 15.26 0.71 1.06
CA THR A 77 15.88 -0.47 1.65
C THR A 77 17.10 -0.98 0.88
N ASP A 78 17.33 -0.46 -0.33
CA ASP A 78 18.31 -0.98 -1.30
C ASP A 78 18.13 -2.49 -1.60
N LYS A 79 16.92 -3.03 -1.35
CA LYS A 79 16.60 -4.46 -1.47
C LYS A 79 15.31 -4.68 -2.24
N ALA A 80 15.32 -5.69 -3.11
CA ALA A 80 14.09 -6.24 -3.66
C ALA A 80 13.31 -6.95 -2.55
N THR A 81 12.11 -6.44 -2.27
CA THR A 81 11.23 -6.94 -1.21
C THR A 81 9.96 -7.47 -1.84
N GLU A 82 9.42 -8.56 -1.28
CA GLU A 82 8.14 -9.10 -1.71
C GLU A 82 7.00 -8.14 -1.33
N ILE A 83 6.18 -7.81 -2.33
CA ILE A 83 5.04 -6.92 -2.17
C ILE A 83 3.79 -7.62 -2.67
N ASP A 84 2.79 -7.63 -1.80
CA ASP A 84 1.44 -8.06 -2.12
C ASP A 84 0.55 -6.85 -2.35
N VAL A 85 -0.33 -6.96 -3.34
CA VAL A 85 -1.33 -5.94 -3.64
C VAL A 85 -2.67 -6.65 -3.73
N ASP A 86 -3.62 -6.24 -2.91
CA ASP A 86 -5.00 -6.70 -2.93
C ASP A 86 -5.94 -5.51 -3.19
N SER A 87 -7.16 -5.79 -3.65
CA SER A 87 -8.23 -4.80 -3.53
C SER A 87 -8.63 -4.66 -2.06
N TRP A 88 -9.11 -3.48 -1.67
CA TRP A 88 -9.63 -3.20 -0.33
C TRP A 88 -10.64 -4.26 0.11
N GLU A 89 -11.57 -4.65 -0.77
CA GLU A 89 -12.64 -5.59 -0.47
C GLU A 89 -12.10 -7.00 -0.18
N ASN A 90 -11.02 -7.40 -0.85
CA ASN A 90 -10.38 -8.68 -0.62
C ASN A 90 -9.51 -8.67 0.63
N TRP A 91 -8.76 -7.58 0.85
CA TRP A 91 -7.94 -7.42 2.04
C TRP A 91 -8.80 -7.35 3.30
N HIS A 92 -9.85 -6.53 3.30
CA HIS A 92 -10.72 -6.35 4.47
C HIS A 92 -11.44 -7.64 4.89
N LYS A 93 -11.73 -8.55 3.94
CA LYS A 93 -12.28 -9.88 4.25
C LYS A 93 -11.27 -10.82 4.90
N LYS A 94 -9.96 -10.64 4.66
CA LYS A 94 -8.90 -11.47 5.27
C LYS A 94 -8.60 -11.05 6.72
N GLU A 95 -8.86 -9.79 7.04
CA GLU A 95 -8.67 -9.22 8.39
C GLU A 95 -9.82 -9.51 9.36
N GLN A 96 -10.99 -9.99 8.88
CA GLN A 96 -12.13 -10.40 9.71
C GLN A 96 -12.07 -11.87 10.11
#